data_AF-A0A3R7H840-F1
#
_entry.id   AF-A0A3R7H840-F1
#
_cell.length_a   1.000
_cell.length_b   1.000
_cell.length_c   1.000
_cell.angle_alpha   90.00
_cell.angle_beta   90.00
_cell.angle_gamma   90.00
#
_symmetry.space_group_name_H-M   'P 1'
#
loop_
_entity.id
_entity.type
_entity.pdbx_description
1 polymer ?
#
loop_
_entity_poly.entity_id
_entity_poly.type
_entity_poly.pdbx_seq_one_letter_code
_entity_poly.pdbx_strand_id
1 'polypeptide(L)'
;MARGAVGRPKKTDGDHTRKPRKKKDKNAPKRALSAFMFFSNDIRDTVKREMPELQFLEISSEIGRRWKQITDEDRRPYDELAAADKRRYQEEKEDYVPDPSFEQPAKGSRKKKDPNAPKRALSAYFFFCNDIRQEVRDENPNKKITEIATLLAEKWRALPDKKRAKYQKQHEEAKIKYQQQMDEYNSRGAEEENEEEHDEEEEEDVSDDE
;
A
#
# COMPACT_ATOMS: atom_id res chain seq x y z
N MET A 1 -37.73 28.52 14.42
CA MET A 1 -37.34 27.78 13.20
C MET A 1 -36.13 26.91 13.52
N ALA A 2 -36.34 25.64 13.86
CA ALA A 2 -35.28 24.71 14.25
C ALA A 2 -34.86 23.86 13.03
N ARG A 3 -33.58 23.91 12.65
CA ARG A 3 -33.01 23.06 11.60
C ARG A 3 -32.65 21.71 12.20
N GLY A 4 -33.47 20.70 11.89
CA GLY A 4 -33.24 19.31 12.27
C GLY A 4 -31.94 18.78 11.67
N ALA A 5 -31.11 18.17 12.52
CA ALA A 5 -29.91 17.46 12.13
C ALA A 5 -30.30 16.22 11.33
N VAL A 6 -29.96 16.21 10.03
CA VAL A 6 -30.10 15.03 9.18
C VAL A 6 -29.04 14.02 9.62
N GLY A 7 -29.47 13.03 10.41
CA GLY A 7 -28.67 11.89 10.79
C GLY A 7 -28.19 11.15 9.53
N ARG A 8 -26.88 10.95 9.43
CA ARG A 8 -26.26 10.10 8.42
C ARG A 8 -26.86 8.68 8.54
N PRO A 9 -27.41 8.08 7.48
CA PRO A 9 -27.97 6.72 7.56
C PRO A 9 -26.86 5.72 7.94
N LYS A 10 -27.12 4.91 8.97
CA LYS A 10 -26.30 3.75 9.33
C LYS A 10 -26.28 2.80 8.12
N LYS A 11 -25.08 2.47 7.65
CA LYS A 11 -24.89 1.43 6.63
C LYS A 11 -25.50 0.13 7.14
N THR A 12 -26.39 -0.44 6.35
CA THR A 12 -27.03 -1.74 6.54
C THR A 12 -25.99 -2.86 6.60
N ASP A 13 -26.31 -3.89 7.39
CA ASP A 13 -25.57 -5.13 7.58
C ASP A 13 -25.21 -5.81 6.25
N GLY A 14 -24.09 -5.41 5.67
CA GLY A 14 -23.38 -6.21 4.69
C GLY A 14 -22.77 -7.40 5.43
N ASP A 15 -23.02 -8.59 4.92
CA ASP A 15 -22.35 -9.85 5.26
C ASP A 15 -20.88 -9.64 5.66
N HIS A 16 -20.60 -9.65 6.96
CA HIS A 16 -19.23 -9.69 7.48
C HIS A 16 -18.77 -11.16 7.47
N THR A 17 -18.74 -11.81 6.30
CA THR A 17 -17.96 -13.04 6.15
C THR A 17 -16.50 -12.69 6.42
N ARG A 18 -16.07 -12.92 7.66
CA ARG A 18 -14.68 -12.78 8.07
C ARG A 18 -13.85 -13.64 7.13
N LYS A 19 -13.03 -12.99 6.30
CA LYS A 19 -12.11 -13.69 5.39
C LYS A 19 -11.39 -14.80 6.18
N PRO A 20 -11.35 -16.04 5.67
CA PRO A 20 -10.67 -17.13 6.35
C PRO A 20 -9.22 -16.73 6.59
N ARG A 21 -8.76 -16.90 7.84
CA ARG A 21 -7.38 -16.60 8.20
C ARG A 21 -6.49 -17.55 7.40
N LYS A 22 -5.53 -16.99 6.65
CA LYS A 22 -4.53 -17.80 5.94
C LYS A 22 -3.82 -18.71 6.94
N LYS A 23 -3.60 -19.97 6.57
CA LYS A 23 -2.75 -20.89 7.34
C LYS A 23 -1.36 -20.27 7.42
N LYS A 24 -0.85 -20.12 8.64
CA LYS A 24 0.52 -19.65 8.88
C LYS A 24 1.40 -20.88 9.01
N ASP A 25 2.62 -20.79 8.52
CA ASP A 25 3.64 -21.77 8.83
C ASP A 25 3.82 -21.85 10.37
N LYS A 26 3.81 -23.08 10.89
CA LYS A 26 3.99 -23.36 12.32
C LYS A 26 5.41 -23.08 12.78
N ASN A 27 6.38 -23.25 11.88
CA ASN A 27 7.80 -23.07 12.15
C ASN A 27 8.24 -21.61 11.97
N ALA A 28 7.39 -20.75 11.40
CA ALA A 28 7.69 -19.33 11.26
C ALA A 28 7.88 -18.67 12.64
N PRO A 29 8.98 -17.94 12.86
CA PRO A 29 9.23 -17.28 14.12
C PRO A 29 8.11 -16.30 14.44
N LYS A 30 7.64 -16.34 15.68
CA LYS A 30 6.58 -15.44 16.15
C LYS A 30 7.16 -14.04 16.26
N ARG A 31 6.41 -13.07 15.73
CA ARG A 31 6.80 -11.66 15.76
C ARG A 31 7.16 -11.20 17.17
N ALA A 32 8.16 -10.35 17.24
CA ALA A 32 8.53 -9.66 18.46
C ALA A 32 7.33 -8.89 19.06
N LEU A 33 7.16 -9.00 20.37
CA LEU A 33 6.25 -8.23 21.18
C LEU A 33 6.79 -6.82 21.39
N SER A 34 5.89 -5.84 21.37
CA SER A 34 6.23 -4.45 21.68
C SER A 34 6.22 -4.21 23.19
N ALA A 35 6.80 -3.08 23.62
CA ALA A 35 6.81 -2.67 25.02
C ALA A 35 5.39 -2.61 25.60
N PHE A 36 4.44 -2.08 24.83
CA PHE A 36 3.03 -2.09 25.19
C PHE A 36 2.46 -3.50 25.38
N MET A 37 2.86 -4.50 24.60
CA MET A 37 2.36 -5.87 24.76
C MET A 37 2.91 -6.51 26.04
N PHE A 38 4.17 -6.26 26.39
CA PHE A 38 4.72 -6.68 27.68
C PHE A 38 4.00 -6.02 28.84
N PHE A 39 3.84 -4.70 28.80
CA PHE A 39 3.05 -3.94 29.78
C PHE A 39 1.61 -4.42 29.88
N SER A 40 0.96 -4.64 28.74
CA SER A 40 -0.42 -5.10 28.69
C SER A 40 -0.57 -6.50 29.29
N ASN A 41 0.40 -7.39 29.12
CA ASN A 41 0.35 -8.73 29.72
C ASN A 41 0.50 -8.66 31.24
N ASP A 42 1.43 -7.83 31.72
CA ASP A 42 1.72 -7.64 33.15
C ASP A 42 0.56 -6.96 33.90
N ILE A 43 0.01 -5.89 33.33
CA ILE A 43 -1.04 -5.09 33.97
C ILE A 43 -2.44 -5.69 33.82
N ARG A 44 -2.67 -6.59 32.85
CA ARG A 44 -4.00 -7.15 32.60
C ARG A 44 -4.57 -7.91 33.80
N ASP A 45 -3.76 -8.69 34.49
CA ASP A 45 -4.21 -9.43 35.67
C ASP A 45 -4.46 -8.50 36.86
N THR A 46 -3.69 -7.41 36.97
CA THR A 46 -3.90 -6.37 37.97
C THR A 46 -5.21 -5.62 37.73
N VAL A 47 -5.46 -5.19 36.49
CA VAL A 47 -6.72 -4.54 36.09
C VAL A 47 -7.92 -5.45 36.31
N LYS A 48 -7.79 -6.75 36.02
CA LYS A 48 -8.85 -7.73 36.25
C LYS A 48 -9.14 -7.97 37.74
N ARG A 49 -8.12 -7.87 38.61
CA ARG A 49 -8.28 -7.99 40.06
C ARG A 49 -8.88 -6.73 40.68
N GLU A 50 -8.44 -5.55 40.24
CA GLU A 50 -8.95 -4.25 40.73
C GLU A 50 -10.35 -3.94 40.24
N MET A 51 -10.65 -4.36 39.01
CA MET A 51 -11.91 -4.08 38.33
C MET A 51 -12.47 -5.39 37.74
N PRO A 52 -12.91 -6.33 38.60
CA PRO A 52 -13.41 -7.64 38.16
C PRO A 52 -14.74 -7.58 37.40
N GLU A 53 -15.51 -6.51 37.59
CA GLU A 53 -16.78 -6.26 36.90
C GLU A 53 -16.60 -5.84 35.44
N LEU A 54 -15.41 -5.37 35.05
CA LEU A 54 -15.16 -4.89 33.69
C LEU A 54 -15.09 -6.05 32.70
N GLN A 55 -15.76 -5.86 31.56
CA GLN A 55 -15.68 -6.79 30.45
C GLN A 55 -14.30 -6.72 29.78
N PHE A 56 -13.91 -7.78 29.08
CA PHE A 56 -12.58 -7.86 28.44
C PHE A 56 -12.22 -6.65 27.55
N LEU A 57 -13.19 -6.09 26.83
CA LEU A 57 -12.99 -4.90 25.99
C LEU A 57 -12.71 -3.63 26.81
N GLU A 58 -13.33 -3.51 27.98
CA GLU A 58 -13.14 -2.39 28.91
C GLU A 58 -11.79 -2.51 29.62
N ILE A 59 -11.43 -3.71 30.06
CA ILE A 59 -10.09 -4.02 30.61
C ILE A 59 -9.00 -3.62 29.61
N SER A 60 -9.19 -3.99 28.33
CA SER A 60 -8.23 -3.65 27.27
C SER A 60 -8.14 -2.13 27.03
N SER A 61 -9.26 -1.42 27.12
CA SER A 61 -9.32 0.05 26.98
C SER A 61 -8.62 0.74 28.15
N GLU A 62 -8.79 0.23 29.36
CA GLU A 62 -8.17 0.75 30.58
C GLU A 62 -6.65 0.51 30.59
N ILE A 63 -6.16 -0.66 30.15
CA ILE A 63 -4.72 -0.90 29.95
C ILE A 63 -4.13 0.12 28.97
N GLY A 64 -4.83 0.37 27.85
CA GLY A 64 -4.41 1.37 26.86
C GLY A 64 -4.37 2.80 27.43
N ARG A 65 -5.27 3.13 28.37
CA ARG A 65 -5.24 4.39 29.11
C ARG A 65 -4.04 4.46 30.05
N ARG A 66 -3.80 3.41 30.85
CA ARG A 66 -2.66 3.35 31.78
C ARG A 66 -1.33 3.48 31.04
N TRP A 67 -1.16 2.82 29.89
CA TRP A 67 0.04 2.96 29.05
C TRP A 67 0.29 4.39 28.56
N LYS A 68 -0.75 5.21 28.39
CA LYS A 68 -0.57 6.62 28.02
C LYS A 68 -0.18 7.51 29.20
N GLN A 69 -0.35 7.03 30.43
CA GLN A 69 -0.12 7.77 31.66
C GLN A 69 1.17 7.36 32.37
N ILE A 70 1.79 6.23 31.98
CA ILE A 70 3.09 5.84 32.56
C ILE A 70 4.17 6.87 32.20
N THR A 71 5.11 7.03 33.11
CA THR A 71 6.30 7.85 32.88
C THR A 71 7.30 7.12 31.98
N ASP A 72 8.25 7.85 31.41
CA ASP A 72 9.33 7.24 30.64
C ASP A 72 10.20 6.29 31.50
N GLU A 73 10.32 6.57 32.80
CA GLU A 73 11.05 5.72 33.76
C GLU A 73 10.35 4.38 33.97
N ASP A 74 9.05 4.40 34.19
CA ASP A 74 8.24 3.17 34.36
C ASP A 74 8.09 2.41 33.03
N ARG A 75 8.19 3.13 31.91
CA ARG A 75 8.13 2.55 30.56
C ARG A 75 9.44 1.86 30.16
N ARG A 76 10.58 2.40 30.57
CA ARG A 76 11.92 1.93 30.24
C ARG A 76 12.12 0.41 30.36
N PRO A 77 11.72 -0.28 31.46
CA PRO A 77 11.89 -1.73 31.55
C PRO A 77 11.14 -2.48 30.44
N TYR A 78 9.96 -2.01 30.04
CA TYR A 78 9.19 -2.62 28.96
C TYR A 78 9.81 -2.33 27.58
N ASP A 79 10.40 -1.14 27.38
CA ASP A 79 11.12 -0.81 26.16
C ASP A 79 12.40 -1.67 26.02
N GLU A 80 13.11 -1.95 27.11
CA GLU A 80 14.27 -2.86 27.14
C GLU A 80 13.88 -4.31 26.83
N LEU A 81 12.78 -4.81 27.42
CA LEU A 81 12.20 -6.12 27.10
C LEU A 81 11.79 -6.24 25.62
N ALA A 82 11.16 -5.19 25.08
CA ALA A 82 10.79 -5.15 23.67
C ALA A 82 12.02 -5.14 22.75
N ALA A 83 13.09 -4.44 23.12
CA ALA A 83 14.34 -4.46 22.39
C ALA A 83 14.99 -5.85 22.41
N ALA A 84 14.97 -6.53 23.56
CA ALA A 84 15.46 -7.90 23.68
C ALA A 84 14.65 -8.89 22.85
N ASP A 85 13.31 -8.84 22.90
CA ASP A 85 12.46 -9.74 22.12
C ASP A 85 12.54 -9.45 20.60
N LYS A 86 12.81 -8.19 20.23
CA LYS A 86 13.14 -7.83 18.85
C LYS A 86 14.43 -8.49 18.39
N ARG A 87 15.47 -8.59 19.24
CA ARG A 87 16.71 -9.32 18.91
C ARG A 87 16.44 -10.82 18.77
N ARG A 88 15.73 -11.44 19.71
CA ARG A 88 15.30 -12.86 19.61
C ARG A 88 14.61 -13.13 18.27
N TYR A 89 13.62 -12.30 17.91
CA TYR A 89 12.90 -12.47 16.65
C TYR A 89 13.80 -12.27 15.41
N GLN A 90 14.76 -11.36 15.47
CA GLN A 90 15.71 -11.12 14.38
C GLN A 90 16.58 -12.36 14.16
N GLU A 91 17.18 -12.88 15.23
CA GLU A 91 18.03 -14.10 15.20
C GLU A 91 17.23 -15.32 14.73
N GLU A 92 16.07 -15.59 15.32
CA GLU A 92 15.21 -16.71 14.87
C GLU A 92 14.76 -16.57 13.42
N LYS A 93 14.63 -15.34 12.92
CA LYS A 93 14.25 -15.08 11.52
C LYS A 93 15.43 -15.26 10.56
N GLU A 94 16.64 -14.99 11.01
CA GLU A 94 17.86 -15.21 10.22
C GLU A 94 18.12 -16.71 10.03
N ASP A 95 17.85 -17.52 11.06
CA ASP A 95 17.94 -18.99 10.97
C ASP A 95 16.72 -19.66 10.31
N TYR A 96 15.60 -18.93 10.16
CA TYR A 96 14.37 -19.49 9.62
C TYR A 96 14.39 -19.54 8.09
N VAL A 97 14.36 -20.77 7.58
CA VAL A 97 14.09 -21.06 6.17
C VAL A 97 12.57 -21.16 5.96
N PRO A 98 11.96 -20.26 5.16
CA PRO A 98 10.53 -20.29 4.91
C PRO A 98 10.14 -21.50 4.05
N ASP A 99 9.08 -22.20 4.44
CA ASP A 99 8.45 -23.21 3.58
C ASP A 99 7.85 -22.52 2.33
N PRO A 100 8.25 -22.91 1.10
CA PRO A 100 7.76 -22.31 -0.14
C PRO A 100 6.23 -22.32 -0.28
N SER A 101 5.55 -23.27 0.35
CA SER A 101 4.08 -23.40 0.36
C SER A 101 3.39 -22.28 1.14
N PHE A 102 4.12 -21.59 2.04
CA PHE A 102 3.63 -20.50 2.89
C PHE A 102 4.26 -19.15 2.57
N GLU A 103 5.16 -19.10 1.59
CA GLU A 103 5.84 -17.88 1.17
C GLU A 103 4.83 -16.89 0.59
N GLN A 104 4.73 -15.70 1.20
CA GLN A 104 3.86 -14.65 0.69
C GLN A 104 4.64 -13.81 -0.32
N PRO A 105 4.04 -13.42 -1.47
CA PRO A 105 4.67 -12.46 -2.34
C PRO A 105 4.92 -11.18 -1.54
N ALA A 106 6.18 -10.75 -1.49
CA ALA A 106 6.60 -9.57 -0.73
C ALA A 106 5.67 -8.38 -1.07
N LYS A 107 5.11 -7.72 -0.05
CA LYS A 107 4.32 -6.49 -0.23
C LYS A 107 5.25 -5.39 -0.76
N GLY A 108 5.43 -5.34 -2.08
CA GLY A 108 6.38 -4.43 -2.71
C GLY A 108 7.01 -4.98 -4.00
N SER A 109 6.89 -6.28 -4.31
CA SER A 109 7.34 -6.84 -5.58
C SER A 109 6.38 -6.50 -6.73
N ARG A 110 6.08 -5.21 -6.93
CA ARG A 110 5.78 -4.80 -8.30
C ARG A 110 7.07 -5.04 -9.05
N LYS A 111 7.07 -6.00 -9.99
CA LYS A 111 8.18 -6.18 -10.95
C LYS A 111 8.63 -4.79 -11.38
N LYS A 112 9.93 -4.51 -11.29
CA LYS A 112 10.48 -3.24 -11.79
C LYS A 112 9.95 -3.09 -13.21
N LYS A 113 9.19 -2.02 -13.45
CA LYS A 113 8.64 -1.77 -14.79
C LYS A 113 9.83 -1.53 -15.70
N ASP A 114 9.91 -2.24 -16.82
CA ASP A 114 11.02 -2.11 -17.77
C ASP A 114 11.22 -0.64 -18.10
N PRO A 115 12.44 -0.09 -17.98
CA PRO A 115 12.70 1.32 -18.26
C PRO A 115 12.32 1.72 -19.69
N ASN A 116 12.41 0.77 -20.62
CA ASN A 116 12.11 0.94 -22.05
C ASN A 116 10.62 0.73 -22.38
N ALA A 117 9.81 0.20 -21.46
CA ALA A 117 8.39 -0.02 -21.73
C ALA A 117 7.63 1.31 -21.79
N PRO A 118 6.80 1.54 -22.83
CA PRO A 118 5.97 2.73 -22.93
C PRO A 118 5.12 2.96 -21.67
N LYS A 119 5.03 4.22 -21.25
CA LYS A 119 4.19 4.60 -20.10
C LYS A 119 2.74 4.68 -20.54
N ARG A 120 1.84 4.12 -19.73
CA ARG A 120 0.39 4.14 -20.00
C ARG A 120 -0.13 5.55 -20.25
N ALA A 121 -1.07 5.66 -21.20
CA ALA A 121 -1.78 6.90 -21.48
C ALA A 121 -2.44 7.46 -20.21
N LEU A 122 -2.27 8.77 -19.99
CA LEU A 122 -2.92 9.50 -18.90
C LEU A 122 -4.43 9.55 -19.14
N SER A 123 -5.23 9.41 -18.10
CA SER A 123 -6.70 9.58 -18.18
C SER A 123 -7.08 11.04 -18.45
N ALA A 124 -8.26 11.27 -19.04
CA ALA A 124 -8.84 12.60 -19.24
C ALA A 124 -8.82 13.46 -17.95
N TYR A 125 -9.09 12.85 -16.79
CA TYR A 125 -9.00 13.54 -15.50
C TYR A 125 -7.58 14.02 -15.16
N PHE A 126 -6.55 13.23 -15.51
CA PHE A 126 -5.16 13.60 -15.25
C PHE A 126 -4.68 14.70 -16.18
N PHE A 127 -5.14 14.74 -17.43
CA PHE A 127 -4.91 15.90 -18.31
C PHE A 127 -5.52 17.18 -17.72
N PHE A 128 -6.76 17.11 -17.22
CA PHE A 128 -7.38 18.23 -16.50
C PHE A 128 -6.60 18.62 -15.24
N CYS A 129 -6.16 17.65 -14.45
CA CYS A 129 -5.35 17.94 -13.27
C CYS A 129 -4.03 18.61 -13.63
N ASN A 130 -3.37 18.22 -14.73
CA ASN A 130 -2.11 18.84 -15.13
C ASN A 130 -2.28 20.31 -15.51
N ASP A 131 -3.36 20.66 -16.22
CA ASP A 131 -3.66 22.04 -16.61
C ASP A 131 -4.00 22.92 -15.40
N ILE A 132 -4.86 22.42 -14.50
CA ILE A 132 -5.51 23.25 -13.47
C ILE A 132 -4.82 23.15 -12.11
N ARG A 133 -4.03 22.11 -11.84
CA ARG A 133 -3.38 21.91 -10.52
C ARG A 133 -2.50 23.09 -10.12
N GLN A 134 -1.78 23.70 -11.07
CA GLN A 134 -0.89 24.82 -10.76
C GLN A 134 -1.70 26.05 -10.36
N GLU A 135 -2.75 26.38 -11.11
CA GLU A 135 -3.69 27.47 -10.76
C GLU A 135 -4.32 27.26 -9.38
N VAL A 136 -4.81 26.04 -9.08
CA VAL A 136 -5.42 25.75 -7.76
C VAL A 136 -4.39 25.83 -6.63
N ARG A 137 -3.13 25.47 -6.91
CA ARG A 137 -2.05 25.58 -5.93
C ARG A 137 -1.70 27.03 -5.66
N ASP A 138 -1.66 27.87 -6.69
CA ASP A 138 -1.33 29.30 -6.56
C ASP A 138 -2.48 30.07 -5.90
N GLU A 139 -3.74 29.68 -6.13
CA GLU A 139 -4.91 30.17 -5.38
C GLU A 139 -4.94 29.67 -3.92
N ASN A 140 -4.30 28.54 -3.63
CA ASN A 140 -4.32 27.89 -2.31
C ASN A 140 -2.92 27.50 -1.82
N PRO A 141 -2.00 28.47 -1.64
CA PRO A 141 -0.60 28.18 -1.34
C PRO A 141 -0.39 27.50 0.03
N ASN A 142 -1.34 27.66 0.96
CA ASN A 142 -1.29 27.10 2.30
C ASN A 142 -1.97 25.72 2.44
N LYS A 143 -2.66 25.23 1.41
CA LYS A 143 -3.36 23.93 1.48
C LYS A 143 -2.41 22.77 1.18
N LYS A 144 -2.66 21.62 1.82
CA LYS A 144 -1.91 20.40 1.52
C LYS A 144 -2.30 19.87 0.15
N ILE A 145 -1.36 19.19 -0.53
CA ILE A 145 -1.59 18.55 -1.84
C ILE A 145 -2.80 17.62 -1.82
N THR A 146 -3.05 16.94 -0.69
CA THR A 146 -4.24 16.08 -0.52
C THR A 146 -5.54 16.85 -0.60
N GLU A 147 -5.60 18.07 -0.04
CA GLU A 147 -6.79 18.92 -0.08
C GLU A 147 -6.97 19.52 -1.48
N ILE A 148 -5.87 19.91 -2.13
CA ILE A 148 -5.86 20.39 -3.53
C ILE A 148 -6.40 19.29 -4.46
N ALA A 149 -5.99 18.03 -4.26
CA ALA A 149 -6.50 16.89 -5.04
C ALA A 149 -8.02 16.70 -4.86
N THR A 150 -8.54 16.88 -3.64
CA THR A 150 -9.99 16.84 -3.39
C THR A 150 -10.72 17.96 -4.14
N LEU A 151 -10.19 19.20 -4.08
CA LEU A 151 -10.75 20.34 -4.81
C LEU A 151 -10.75 20.11 -6.34
N LEU A 152 -9.68 19.54 -6.89
CA LEU A 152 -9.61 19.19 -8.32
C LEU A 152 -10.65 18.13 -8.71
N ALA A 153 -10.87 17.12 -7.86
CA ALA A 153 -11.89 16.10 -8.11
C ALA A 153 -13.31 16.70 -8.12
N GLU A 154 -13.59 17.64 -7.24
CA GLU A 154 -14.87 18.39 -7.22
C GLU A 154 -15.02 19.27 -8.46
N LYS A 155 -13.97 20.03 -8.83
CA LYS A 155 -13.97 20.84 -10.06
C LYS A 155 -14.19 19.97 -11.31
N TRP A 156 -13.59 18.78 -11.40
CA TRP A 156 -13.81 17.85 -12.51
C TRP A 156 -15.26 17.36 -12.61
N ARG A 157 -15.90 17.04 -11.48
CA ARG A 157 -17.31 16.62 -11.44
C ARG A 157 -18.27 17.75 -11.83
N ALA A 158 -17.92 18.99 -11.50
CA ALA A 158 -18.73 20.17 -11.82
C ALA A 158 -18.51 20.70 -13.25
N LEU A 159 -17.47 20.25 -13.97
CA LEU A 159 -17.20 20.72 -15.33
C LEU A 159 -18.33 20.33 -16.29
N PRO A 160 -18.72 21.20 -17.24
CA PRO A 160 -19.68 20.85 -18.29
C PRO A 160 -19.08 19.85 -19.27
N ASP A 161 -19.92 19.00 -19.86
CA ASP A 161 -19.50 17.92 -20.76
C ASP A 161 -18.68 18.44 -21.96
N LYS A 162 -18.97 19.65 -22.46
CA LYS A 162 -18.18 20.28 -23.54
C LYS A 162 -16.72 20.54 -23.17
N LYS A 163 -16.44 20.95 -21.92
CA LYS A 163 -15.06 21.13 -21.44
C LYS A 163 -14.41 19.77 -21.14
N ARG A 164 -15.17 18.81 -20.61
CA ARG A 164 -14.70 17.42 -20.41
C ARG A 164 -14.37 16.73 -21.74
N ALA A 165 -15.09 17.02 -22.82
CA ALA A 165 -14.86 16.48 -24.16
C ALA A 165 -13.46 16.81 -24.71
N LYS A 166 -12.94 18.03 -24.45
CA LYS A 166 -11.55 18.38 -24.80
C LYS A 166 -10.55 17.41 -24.17
N TYR A 167 -10.71 17.13 -22.88
CA TYR A 167 -9.82 16.23 -22.13
C TYR A 167 -10.03 14.76 -22.50
N GLN A 168 -11.24 14.36 -22.88
CA GLN A 168 -11.52 13.04 -23.41
C GLN A 168 -10.82 12.83 -24.76
N LYS A 169 -10.89 13.81 -25.67
CA LYS A 169 -10.16 13.75 -26.95
C LYS A 169 -8.65 13.65 -26.73
N GLN A 170 -8.07 14.43 -25.81
CA GLN A 170 -6.65 14.33 -25.45
C GLN A 170 -6.30 12.94 -24.89
N HIS A 171 -7.19 12.34 -24.10
CA HIS A 171 -7.01 10.97 -23.62
C HIS A 171 -7.04 9.93 -24.74
N GLU A 172 -7.96 10.06 -25.69
CA GLU A 172 -8.08 9.18 -26.85
C GLU A 172 -6.84 9.25 -27.74
N GLU A 173 -6.36 10.45 -28.06
CA GLU A 173 -5.11 10.67 -28.81
C GLU A 173 -3.91 10.06 -28.07
N ALA A 174 -3.81 10.29 -26.76
CA ALA A 174 -2.74 9.71 -25.94
C ALA A 174 -2.83 8.18 -25.85
N LYS A 175 -4.05 7.61 -25.87
CA LYS A 175 -4.28 6.17 -25.88
C LYS A 175 -3.84 5.56 -27.22
N ILE A 176 -4.16 6.20 -28.34
CA ILE A 176 -3.72 5.78 -29.68
C ILE A 176 -2.19 5.80 -29.74
N LYS A 177 -1.56 6.90 -29.31
CA LYS A 177 -0.10 7.02 -29.27
C LYS A 177 0.54 5.94 -28.39
N TYR A 178 -0.03 5.68 -27.20
CA TYR A 178 0.44 4.60 -26.33
C TYR A 178 0.31 3.22 -26.99
N GLN A 179 -0.78 2.99 -27.73
CA GLN A 179 -0.96 1.73 -28.45
C GLN A 179 0.12 1.56 -29.53
N GLN A 180 0.35 2.58 -30.35
CA GLN A 180 1.42 2.57 -31.36
C GLN A 180 2.80 2.32 -30.74
N GLN A 181 3.12 3.01 -29.64
CA GLN A 181 4.38 2.80 -28.91
C GLN A 181 4.49 1.39 -28.32
N MET A 182 3.39 0.82 -27.86
CA MET A 182 3.37 -0.56 -27.35
C MET A 182 3.53 -1.57 -28.48
N ASP A 183 2.92 -1.32 -29.65
CA ASP A 183 3.07 -2.17 -30.82
C ASP A 183 4.53 -2.16 -31.30
N GLU A 184 5.15 -0.97 -31.39
CA GLU A 184 6.58 -0.81 -31.70
C GLU A 184 7.49 -1.46 -30.64
N TYR A 185 7.17 -1.32 -29.34
CA TYR A 185 7.91 -1.98 -28.27
C TYR A 185 7.82 -3.50 -28.35
N ASN A 186 6.65 -4.03 -28.68
CA ASN A 186 6.45 -5.47 -28.84
C ASN A 186 7.14 -5.99 -30.11
N SER A 187 7.12 -5.23 -31.21
CA SER A 187 7.83 -5.57 -32.45
C SER A 187 9.34 -5.54 -32.25
N ARG A 188 9.88 -4.49 -31.63
CA ARG A 188 11.32 -4.40 -31.33
C ARG A 188 11.78 -5.51 -30.38
N GLY A 189 10.97 -5.86 -29.37
CA GLY A 189 11.29 -6.99 -28.50
C GLY A 189 11.32 -8.34 -29.24
N ALA A 190 10.53 -8.49 -30.31
CA ALA A 190 10.53 -9.69 -31.15
C ALA A 190 11.65 -9.67 -32.23
N GLU A 191 12.10 -8.49 -32.64
CA GLU A 191 13.24 -8.31 -33.55
C GLU A 191 14.57 -8.54 -32.83
N GLU A 192 14.73 -8.03 -31.60
CA GLU A 192 15.91 -8.29 -30.74
C GLU A 192 16.07 -9.79 -30.43
N GLU A 193 14.96 -10.54 -30.21
CA GLU A 193 15.00 -12.00 -30.01
C GLU A 193 15.39 -12.79 -31.29
N ASN A 194 15.09 -12.27 -32.48
CA ASN A 194 15.39 -12.91 -33.77
C ASN A 194 16.80 -12.55 -34.28
N GLU A 195 17.30 -11.35 -33.96
CA GLU A 195 18.66 -10.91 -34.28
C GLU A 195 19.70 -11.61 -33.38
N GLU A 196 19.38 -11.86 -32.09
CA GLU A 196 20.20 -12.71 -31.21
C GLU A 196 20.21 -14.18 -31.67
N GLU A 197 19.08 -14.73 -32.15
CA GLU A 197 19.02 -16.11 -32.70
C GLU A 197 19.81 -16.23 -34.02
N HIS A 198 19.86 -15.16 -34.82
CA HIS A 198 20.64 -15.12 -36.07
C HIS A 198 22.15 -14.98 -35.85
N ASP A 199 22.58 -14.14 -34.88
CA ASP A 199 24.00 -13.99 -34.51
C ASP A 199 24.54 -15.29 -33.85
N GLU A 200 23.71 -16.00 -33.06
CA GLU A 200 24.09 -17.30 -32.47
C GLU A 200 24.20 -18.42 -33.54
N GLU A 201 23.34 -18.43 -34.56
CA GLU A 201 23.43 -19.38 -35.68
C GLU A 201 24.62 -19.09 -36.62
N GLU A 202 25.00 -17.82 -36.84
CA GLU A 202 26.21 -17.48 -37.62
C GLU A 202 27.52 -17.83 -36.87
N GLU A 203 27.56 -17.71 -35.55
CA GLU A 203 28.74 -18.10 -34.75
C GLU A 203 28.92 -19.63 -34.65
N GLU A 204 27.85 -20.44 -34.76
CA GLU A 204 27.97 -21.91 -34.81
C GLU A 204 28.47 -22.43 -36.18
N ASP A 205 28.11 -21.79 -37.31
CA ASP A 205 28.51 -22.20 -38.68
C ASP A 205 29.99 -21.91 -39.01
N VAL A 206 30.64 -20.99 -38.28
CA VAL A 206 32.06 -20.65 -38.46
C VAL A 206 33.01 -21.63 -37.73
N SER A 207 32.49 -22.60 -36.98
CA SER A 207 33.28 -23.53 -36.16
C SER A 207 33.53 -24.94 -36.76
N ASP A 208 33.00 -25.25 -37.94
CA ASP A 208 33.13 -26.58 -38.61
C ASP A 208 34.02 -26.57 -39.87
N ASP A 209 34.99 -25.65 -40.00
CA ASP A 209 36.04 -25.73 -41.03
C ASP A 209 37.41 -25.25 -40.50
N GLU A 210 37.97 -25.94 -39.49
CA GLU A 210 39.43 -26.06 -39.29
C GLU A 210 39.84 -27.34 -38.54
#